data_AF-A0A1H9GEM9-F1
#
_entry.id   AF-A0A1H9GEM9-F1
#
_cell.length_a   1.000
_cell.length_b   1.000
_cell.length_c   1.000
_cell.angle_alpha   90.00
_cell.angle_beta   90.00
_cell.angle_gamma   90.00
#
_symmetry.space_group_name_H-M   'P 1'
#
loop_
_entity.id
_entity.type
_entity.pdbx_description
1 polymer ?
#
loop_
_entity_poly.entity_id
_entity_poly.type
_entity_poly.pdbx_seq_one_letter_code
_entity_poly.pdbx_strand_id
1 'polypeptide(L)' 'MARAGSCFDNAVAESFFATLKTEIGTAVEDTRDDARRDVSAYLGYYNHDRLHSTLGYRTPHETRISYRHGLALAA' A
#
# COMPACT_ATOMS: atom_id res chain seq x y z
N MET A 1 -11.16 -13.34 -18.60
CA MET A 1 -10.05 -14.23 -18.21
C MET A 1 -8.77 -13.40 -18.15
N ALA A 2 -8.29 -13.02 -16.97
CA ALA A 2 -7.05 -12.25 -16.84
C ALA A 2 -5.85 -13.13 -17.26
N ARG A 3 -4.91 -12.56 -18.00
CA ARG A 3 -3.66 -13.22 -18.41
C ARG A 3 -2.95 -13.69 -17.14
N ALA A 4 -2.51 -14.94 -17.10
CA ALA A 4 -1.73 -15.46 -15.97
C ALA A 4 -0.41 -14.68 -15.87
N GLY A 5 -0.42 -13.61 -15.06
CA GLY A 5 0.79 -13.00 -14.56
C GLY A 5 1.45 -13.96 -13.59
N SER A 6 2.78 -13.89 -13.49
CA SER A 6 3.54 -14.56 -12.44
C SER A 6 2.83 -14.40 -11.09
N CYS A 7 2.66 -15.47 -10.31
CA CYS A 7 1.99 -15.41 -8.99
C CYS A 7 2.57 -14.34 -8.06
N PHE A 8 3.84 -13.96 -8.29
CA PHE A 8 4.53 -12.89 -7.58
C PHE A 8 3.99 -11.48 -7.88
N ASP A 9 3.40 -11.25 -9.06
CA ASP A 9 2.88 -9.93 -9.46
C ASP A 9 1.65 -9.55 -8.61
N ASN A 10 0.77 -10.51 -8.35
CA ASN A 10 -0.42 -10.31 -7.52
C ASN A 10 -0.14 -10.45 -6.02
N ALA A 11 0.87 -11.24 -5.62
CA ALA A 11 1.15 -11.52 -4.21
C ALA A 11 1.38 -10.27 -3.34
N VAL A 12 2.01 -9.23 -3.92
CA VAL A 12 2.25 -7.95 -3.22
C VAL A 12 0.93 -7.20 -3.00
N ALA A 13 0.08 -7.15 -4.02
CA ALA A 13 -1.24 -6.53 -3.92
C ALA A 13 -2.13 -7.30 -2.94
N GLU A 14 -2.14 -8.63 -2.99
CA GLU A 14 -2.91 -9.47 -2.07
C GLU A 14 -2.48 -9.28 -0.62
N SER A 15 -1.18 -9.20 -0.36
CA SER A 15 -0.65 -8.93 0.98
C SER A 15 -1.14 -7.58 1.52
N PHE A 16 -1.11 -6.53 0.69
CA PHE A 16 -1.65 -5.22 1.06
C PHE A 16 -3.15 -5.29 1.40
N PHE A 17 -3.97 -5.91 0.55
CA PHE A 17 -5.41 -6.01 0.78
C PHE A 17 -5.75 -6.87 2.00
N ALA A 18 -4.95 -7.88 2.31
CA ALA A 18 -5.10 -8.64 3.54
C ALA A 18 -4.87 -7.74 4.76
N THR A 19 -3.76 -6.99 4.79
CA THR A 19 -3.44 -6.06 5.89
C THR A 19 -4.50 -4.96 6.07
N LEU A 20 -4.96 -4.35 4.97
CA LEU A 20 -6.00 -3.31 5.01
C LEU A 20 -7.29 -3.85 5.63
N LYS A 21 -7.76 -5.03 5.20
CA LYS A 21 -8.97 -5.64 5.76
C LYS A 21 -8.81 -6.04 7.23
N THR A 22 -7.61 -6.42 7.65
CA THR A 22 -7.35 -6.74 9.07
C THR A 22 -7.37 -5.50 9.95
N GLU A 23 -6.84 -4.37 9.48
CA GLU A 23 -6.67 -3.17 10.30
C GLU A 23 -7.91 -2.27 10.33
N ILE A 24 -8.62 -2.12 9.19
CA ILE A 24 -9.81 -1.26 9.10
C ILE A 24 -11.06 -2.00 8.61
N GLY A 25 -10.93 -3.21 8.07
CA GLY A 25 -12.05 -3.94 7.47
C GLY A 25 -13.05 -4.57 8.44
N THR A 26 -12.82 -4.44 9.75
CA THR A 26 -13.77 -4.86 10.80
C THR A 26 -14.65 -3.72 11.30
N ALA A 27 -14.36 -2.47 10.91
CA ALA A 27 -15.18 -1.33 11.24
C ALA A 27 -16.54 -1.41 10.51
N VAL A 28 -17.62 -1.08 11.23
CA VAL A 28 -18.97 -1.01 10.66
C VAL A 28 -19.26 0.45 10.35
N GLU A 29 -19.11 0.78 9.07
CA GLU A 29 -19.34 2.12 8.54
C GLU A 29 -20.83 2.31 8.24
N ASP A 30 -21.40 3.43 8.66
CA ASP A 30 -22.84 3.72 8.47
C ASP A 30 -23.17 3.97 6.99
N THR A 31 -22.22 4.56 6.25
CA THR A 31 -22.39 4.86 4.83
C THR A 31 -21.18 4.43 4.01
N ARG A 32 -21.41 4.24 2.71
CA ARG A 32 -20.34 3.98 1.75
C ARG A 32 -19.34 5.15 1.65
N ASP A 33 -19.78 6.37 1.93
CA ASP A 33 -18.91 7.55 1.91
C ASP A 33 -17.93 7.53 3.09
N ASP A 34 -18.41 7.17 4.27
CA ASP A 34 -17.61 7.00 5.48
C ASP A 34 -16.52 5.95 5.27
N ALA A 35 -16.89 4.78 4.75
CA ALA A 35 -15.94 3.73 4.37
C ALA A 35 -14.89 4.19 3.35
N ARG A 36 -15.27 5.06 2.40
CA ARG A 36 -14.31 5.62 1.44
C ARG A 36 -13.34 6.58 2.10
N ARG A 37 -13.83 7.39 3.04
CA ARG A 37 -13.02 8.32 3.81
C ARG A 37 -12.01 7.57 4.67
N ASP A 38 -12.44 6.51 5.35
CA ASP A 38 -11.57 5.69 6.18
C ASP A 38 -10.47 5.00 5.34
N VAL A 39 -10.85 4.37 4.21
CA VAL A 39 -9.87 3.80 3.27
C VAL A 39 -8.90 4.85 2.73
N SER A 40 -9.38 6.06 2.43
CA SER A 40 -8.51 7.14 1.97
C SER A 40 -7.55 7.63 3.05
N ALA A 41 -8.01 7.72 4.31
CA ALA A 41 -7.18 8.09 5.44
C ALA A 41 -6.13 7.02 5.72
N TYR A 42 -6.54 5.75 5.71
CA TYR A 42 -5.65 4.60 5.85
C TYR A 42 -4.58 4.58 4.76
N LEU A 43 -4.94 4.86 3.50
CA LEU A 43 -3.97 4.92 2.41
C LEU A 43 -2.95 6.06 2.60
N GLY A 44 -3.38 7.20 3.15
CA GLY A 44 -2.49 8.30 3.54
C GLY A 44 -1.48 7.85 4.60
N TYR A 45 -1.98 7.28 5.70
CA TYR A 45 -1.16 6.71 6.77
C TYR A 45 -0.18 5.64 6.24
N TYR A 46 -0.68 4.67 5.47
CA TYR A 46 0.14 3.57 4.95
C TYR A 46 1.30 4.06 4.08
N ASN A 47 1.06 5.04 3.21
CA ASN A 47 2.09 5.51 2.28
C ASN A 47 3.10 6.48 2.91
N HIS A 48 2.67 7.28 3.89
CA HIS A 48 3.45 8.43 4.38
C HIS A 48 3.92 8.34 5.83
N ASP A 49 3.33 7.47 6.63
CA ASP A 49 3.59 7.42 8.08
C ASP A 49 4.01 6.02 8.54
N ARG A 50 3.46 4.96 7.92
CA ARG A 50 3.81 3.58 8.26
C ARG A 50 5.23 3.24 7.83
N LEU A 51 6.06 2.87 8.81
CA LEU A 51 7.39 2.32 8.59
C LEU A 51 7.35 0.81 8.31
N HIS A 52 8.08 0.37 7.29
CA HIS A 52 8.20 -1.04 6.95
C HIS A 52 9.62 -1.54 7.18
N SER A 53 9.77 -2.59 7.99
CA SER A 53 11.08 -3.21 8.26
C SER A 53 11.74 -3.74 6.98
N THR A 54 10.94 -4.28 6.06
CA THR A 54 11.39 -4.74 4.73
C THR A 54 11.92 -3.62 3.83
N LEU A 55 11.57 -2.36 4.12
CA LEU A 55 12.04 -1.17 3.39
C LEU A 55 13.21 -0.46 4.11
N GLY A 56 13.76 -1.08 5.16
CA GLY A 56 14.78 -0.48 6.01
C GLY A 56 14.23 0.60 6.93
N TYR A 57 13.04 0.36 7.50
CA TYR A 57 12.33 1.31 8.37
C TYR A 57 12.06 2.65 7.68
N ARG A 58 11.62 2.57 6.42
CA ARG A 58 11.17 3.73 5.64
C ARG A 58 9.72 3.55 5.21
N THR A 59 9.10 4.66 4.86
CA THR A 59 7.76 4.67 4.29
C THR A 59 7.76 4.20 2.83
N PRO A 60 6.63 3.69 2.31
CA PRO A 60 6.50 3.37 0.90
C PRO A 60 6.78 4.59 0.00
N HIS A 61 6.37 5.79 0.43
CA HIS A 61 6.63 7.02 -0.28
C HIS A 61 8.13 7.33 -0.38
N GLU A 62 8.87 7.30 0.73
CA GLU A 62 10.31 7.54 0.75
C GLU A 62 11.09 6.53 -0.10
N THR A 63 10.69 5.26 -0.03
CA THR A 63 11.26 4.20 -0.86
C THR A 63 11.06 4.50 -2.34
N ARG A 64 9.83 4.90 -2.73
CA ARG A 64 9.51 5.24 -4.12
C ARG A 64 10.32 6.44 -4.62
N ILE A 65 10.49 7.48 -3.80
CA ILE A 65 11.31 8.65 -4.14
C ILE A 65 12.79 8.24 -4.31
N SER A 66 13.33 7.48 -3.35
CA SER A 66 14.72 7.00 -3.40
C SER A 66 14.99 6.17 -4.65
N TYR A 67 14.08 5.28 -5.02
CA TYR A 67 14.18 4.46 -6.22
C TYR A 67 14.20 5.31 -7.50
N ARG A 68 13.31 6.30 -7.61
CA ARG A 68 13.27 7.23 -8.76
C ARG A 68 14.55 8.05 -8.89
N HIS A 69 15.10 8.51 -7.77
CA HIS A 69 16.40 9.20 -7.76
C HIS A 69 17.53 8.27 -8.22
N GLY A 70 17.56 7.02 -7.75
CA GLY A 70 18.54 6.02 -8.20
C GLY A 70 18.47 5.76 -9.70
N LEU A 71 17.26 5.66 -10.26
CA LEU A 71 17.06 5.53 -11.71
C LEU A 71 17.51 6.76 -12.49
N ALA A 72 17.21 7.96 -12.00
CA ALA A 72 17.59 9.22 -12.65
C ALA A 72 19.12 9.45 -12.63
N LEU A 73 19.83 8.95 -11.62
CA LEU A 73 21.29 9.02 -11.53
C LEU A 73 22.00 7.94 -12.37
N ALA A 74 21.28 6.90 -12.79
CA ALA A 74 21.82 5.79 -13.59
C ALA A 74 21.54 5.94 -15.10
N ALA A 75 20.80 6.97 -15.51
CA ALA A 75 20.46 7.31 -16.89
C ALA A 75 21.34 8.44 -17.42
#